data_AF-A0A238D8U7-F1
#
_entry.id   AF-A0A238D8U7-F1
#
_cell.length_a   1.000
_cell.length_b   1.000
_cell.length_c   1.000
_cell.angle_alpha   90.00
_cell.angle_beta   90.00
_cell.angle_gamma   90.00
#
_symmetry.space_group_name_H-M   'P 1'
#
loop_
_entity.id
_entity.type
_entity.pdbx_description
1 polymer ?
#
loop_
_entity_poly.entity_id
_entity_poly.type
_entity_poly.pdbx_seq_one_letter_code
_entity_poly.pdbx_strand_id
1 'polypeptide(L)' 'MTRKIKEDDRLKGIPVVIHSSLTGQANEEHARRVGAEGYVAKFVGDELAAALQATLLQGAPGAG' A
#
# COMPACT_ATOMS: atom_id res chain seq x y z
N MET A 1 -4.97 -8.32 -6.73
CA MET A 1 -5.58 -8.48 -5.38
C MET A 1 -6.04 -7.14 -4.84
N THR A 2 -5.17 -6.13 -4.74
CA THR A 2 -5.47 -4.78 -4.21
C THR A 2 -6.76 -4.18 -4.75
N ARG A 3 -6.97 -4.19 -6.07
CA ARG A 3 -8.21 -3.71 -6.68
C ARG A 3 -9.48 -4.36 -6.10
N LYS A 4 -9.46 -5.68 -5.87
CA LYS A 4 -10.59 -6.40 -5.25
C LYS A 4 -10.81 -5.99 -3.79
N ILE A 5 -9.75 -5.70 -3.05
CA ILE A 5 -9.84 -5.17 -1.67
C ILE A 5 -10.49 -3.79 -1.69
N LYS A 6 -10.08 -2.93 -2.63
CA LYS A 6 -10.60 -1.56 -2.75
C LYS A 6 -12.02 -1.47 -3.32
N GLU A 7 -12.44 -2.46 -4.11
CA GLU A 7 -13.82 -2.55 -4.65
C GLU A 7 -14.82 -3.17 -3.66
N ASP A 8 -14.39 -3.85 -2.58
CA ASP A 8 -15.28 -4.41 -1.55
C ASP A 8 -15.57 -3.37 -0.47
N ASP A 9 -16.85 -3.00 -0.30
CA ASP A 9 -17.30 -1.99 0.66
C ASP A 9 -16.87 -2.26 2.11
N ARG A 10 -16.69 -3.53 2.48
CA ARG A 10 -16.27 -3.94 3.83
C ARG A 10 -14.77 -3.75 4.03
N LEU A 11 -13.99 -3.75 2.96
CA LEU A 11 -12.53 -3.77 2.99
C LEU A 11 -11.89 -2.48 2.46
N LYS A 12 -12.63 -1.64 1.73
CA LYS A 12 -12.10 -0.42 1.08
C LYS A 12 -11.43 0.58 2.04
N GLY A 13 -11.82 0.57 3.32
CA GLY A 13 -11.21 1.40 4.36
C GLY A 13 -9.88 0.87 4.91
N ILE A 14 -9.47 -0.35 4.53
CA ILE A 14 -8.22 -0.95 4.97
C ILE A 14 -7.08 -0.43 4.08
N PRO A 15 -6.03 0.15 4.65
CA PRO A 15 -4.85 0.55 3.91
C PRO A 15 -4.07 -0.65 3.36
N VAL A 16 -3.51 -0.53 2.16
CA VAL A 16 -2.80 -1.62 1.47
C VAL A 16 -1.39 -1.19 1.09
N VAL A 17 -0.41 -1.90 1.65
CA VAL A 17 1.00 -1.84 1.22
C VAL A 17 1.32 -3.11 0.42
N ILE A 18 1.91 -2.95 -0.77
CA ILE A 18 2.38 -4.08 -1.57
C ILE A 18 3.87 -4.30 -1.32
N HIS A 19 4.22 -5.51 -0.89
CA HIS A 19 5.61 -5.97 -0.86
C HIS A 19 5.85 -6.93 -2.03
N SER A 20 6.91 -6.70 -2.81
CA SER A 20 7.26 -7.54 -3.96
C SER A 20 8.77 -7.58 -4.19
N SER A 21 9.27 -8.69 -4.73
CA SER A 21 10.65 -8.78 -5.24
C SER A 21 10.84 -8.07 -6.58
N LEU A 22 9.76 -7.71 -7.26
CA LEU A 22 9.79 -6.92 -8.48
C LEU A 22 10.30 -5.51 -8.18
N THR A 23 11.20 -5.02 -9.03
CA THR A 23 11.78 -3.67 -8.89
C THR A 23 11.45 -2.81 -10.10
N GLY A 24 11.54 -1.49 -9.94
CA GLY A 24 11.40 -0.52 -11.03
C GLY A 24 10.08 0.24 -11.00
N GLN A 25 10.11 1.46 -11.54
CA GLN A 25 9.01 2.43 -11.46
C GLN A 25 7.68 1.92 -12.01
N ALA A 26 7.72 1.11 -13.08
CA ALA A 26 6.50 0.56 -13.68
C ALA A 26 5.67 -0.29 -12.69
N ASN A 27 6.33 -1.05 -11.81
CA ASN A 27 5.64 -1.89 -10.82
C ASN A 27 5.03 -1.06 -9.70
N GLU A 28 5.76 -0.05 -9.25
CA GLU A 28 5.31 0.89 -8.22
C GLU A 28 4.12 1.74 -8.71
N GLU A 29 4.19 2.21 -9.96
CA GLU A 29 3.13 2.98 -10.59
C GLU A 29 1.89 2.12 -10.84
N HIS A 30 2.07 0.86 -11.25
CA HIS A 30 0.98 -0.11 -11.36
C HIS A 30 0.29 -0.35 -10.01
N ALA A 31 1.07 -0.53 -8.94
CA ALA A 31 0.56 -0.70 -7.58
C ALA A 31 -0.30 0.50 -7.13
N ARG A 32 0.18 1.73 -7.36
CA ARG A 32 -0.59 2.95 -7.10
C ARG A 32 -1.88 3.00 -7.92
N ARG A 33 -1.81 2.67 -9.21
CA ARG A 33 -2.98 2.68 -10.12
C ARG A 33 -4.09 1.73 -9.66
N VAL A 34 -3.74 0.61 -9.03
CA VAL A 34 -4.73 -0.35 -8.49
C VAL A 34 -5.15 -0.04 -7.05
N GLY A 35 -4.71 1.09 -6.49
CA GLY A 35 -5.14 1.62 -5.21
C GLY A 35 -4.28 1.20 -4.01
N ALA A 36 -3.00 0.86 -4.19
CA ALA A 36 -2.11 0.68 -3.04
C ALA A 36 -1.60 2.04 -2.54
N GLU A 37 -1.57 2.21 -1.22
CA GLU A 37 -0.99 3.38 -0.55
C GLU A 37 0.53 3.29 -0.41
N GLY A 38 1.10 2.07 -0.48
CA GLY A 38 2.54 1.85 -0.39
C GLY A 38 3.04 0.71 -1.27
N TYR A 39 4.32 0.78 -1.65
CA TYR A 39 5.04 -0.26 -2.37
C TYR A 39 6.47 -0.39 -1.82
N VAL A 40 6.88 -1.60 -1.46
CA VAL A 40 8.22 -1.90 -0.95
C VAL A 40 8.85 -2.95 -1.85
N ALA A 41 9.84 -2.52 -2.62
CA ALA A 41 10.58 -3.38 -3.55
C ALA A 41 11.75 -4.04 -2.80
N LYS A 42 11.89 -5.37 -2.91
CA LYS A 42 12.87 -6.17 -2.13
C LYS A 42 12.64 -6.07 -0.62
N PHE A 43 13.10 -7.06 0.14
CA PHE A 43 12.90 -7.07 1.58
C PHE A 43 13.99 -6.26 2.28
N VAL A 44 13.60 -5.09 2.77
CA VAL A 44 14.38 -4.25 3.68
C VAL A 44 13.47 -3.94 4.87
N GLY A 45 13.83 -4.46 6.05
CA GLY A 45 12.97 -4.41 7.24
C GLY A 45 12.58 -2.98 7.63
N ASP A 46 13.53 -2.06 7.57
CA ASP A 46 13.33 -0.65 7.92
C ASP A 46 12.40 0.06 6.92
N GLU A 47 12.53 -0.22 5.62
CA GLU A 47 11.66 0.36 4.58
C GLU A 47 10.22 -0.16 4.71
N LEU A 48 10.04 -1.45 5.02
CA LEU A 48 8.72 -2.01 5.28
C LEU A 48 8.09 -1.38 6.53
N ALA A 49 8.86 -1.22 7.62
CA ALA A 49 8.38 -0.58 8.83
C ALA A 49 7.99 0.88 8.59
N ALA A 50 8.76 1.63 7.80
CA ALA A 50 8.45 3.01 7.45
C ALA A 50 7.19 3.12 6.60
N ALA A 51 7.03 2.24 5.60
CA ALA A 51 5.84 2.20 4.74
C ALA A 51 4.58 1.89 5.56
N LEU A 52 4.63 0.91 6.46
CA LEU A 52 3.50 0.57 7.33
C LEU A 52 3.13 1.73 8.26
N GLN A 53 4.11 2.39 8.88
CA GLN A 53 3.86 3.55 9.74
C GLN A 53 3.19 4.70 8.97
N ALA A 54 3.74 5.06 7.80
CA ALA A 54 3.19 6.12 6.97
C ALA A 54 1.74 5.80 6.55
N THR A 55 1.50 4.57 6.10
CA THR A 55 0.19 4.12 5.63
C THR A 55 -0.85 4.07 6.75
N LEU A 56 -0.49 3.61 7.95
CA LEU A 56 -1.41 3.55 9.10
C LEU A 56 -1.73 4.94 9.67
N LEU A 57 -0.75 5.85 9.71
CA LEU A 57 -0.94 7.22 10.18
C LEU A 57 -1.78 8.06 9.21
N GLN A 58 -1.67 7.82 7.90
CA GLN A 58 -2.48 8.49 6.87
C GLN A 58 -3.89 7.91 6.72
N GLY A 59 -4.09 6.65 7.15
CA GLY A 59 -5.36 5.92 7.01
C GLY A 59 -6.31 6.02 8.20
N ALA A 60 -6.02 6.85 9.22
CA ALA A 60 -6.92 7.03 10.35
C ALA A 60 -8.20 7.78 9.90
N PRO A 61 -9.39 7.15 9.93
CA PRO A 61 -10.62 7.86 9.63
C PRO A 61 -10.88 8.87 10.76
N GLY A 62 -10.69 10.16 10.48
CA GLY A 62 -11.00 11.24 11.44
C GLY A 62 -9.91 12.28 11.72
N ALA A 63 -8.82 12.34 10.94
CA ALA A 63 -7.91 13.49 10.95
C ALA A 63 -8.20 14.40 9.74
N GLY A 64 -9.32 15.13 9.80
CA GLY A 64 -9.78 16.07 8.78
C GLY A 64 -11.24 16.42 8.95
#